data_AF-A0A1E8GJ75-F1
#
_entry.id   AF-A0A1E8GJ75-F1
#
_cell.length_a   1.000
_cell.length_b   1.000
_cell.length_c   1.000
_cell.angle_alpha   90.00
_cell.angle_beta   90.00
_cell.angle_gamma   90.00
#
_symmetry.space_group_name_H-M   'P 1'
#
loop_
_entity.id
_entity.type
_entity.pdbx_description
1 polymer ?
#
loop_
_entity_poly.entity_id
_entity_poly.type
_entity_poly.pdbx_seq_one_letter_code
_entity_poly.pdbx_strand_id
1 'polypeptide(L)' 'MKKTQKQLSREVKDRFEVTISGGLLQNISIVTDRSTGVQYLAVPNSGLSVIVDKDGKPLLTEIVEEPKSEKDMSIF' A
#
# COMPACT_ATOMS: atom_id res chain seq x y z
N MET A 1 -21.44 -16.16 2.69
CA MET A 1 -21.67 -15.22 1.58
C MET A 1 -20.33 -14.85 0.96
N LYS A 2 -20.22 -14.81 -0.38
CA LYS A 2 -18.97 -14.40 -1.07
C LYS A 2 -19.02 -12.88 -1.31
N LYS A 3 -17.92 -12.16 -1.02
CA LYS A 3 -17.80 -10.72 -1.30
C LYS A 3 -17.87 -10.48 -2.81
N THR A 4 -18.43 -9.34 -3.22
CA THR A 4 -18.46 -8.93 -4.62
C THR A 4 -17.08 -8.43 -5.07
N GLN A 5 -16.77 -8.51 -6.36
CA GLN A 5 -15.49 -8.05 -6.92
C GLN A 5 -15.22 -6.56 -6.63
N LYS A 6 -16.29 -5.74 -6.62
CA LYS A 6 -16.23 -4.31 -6.26
C LYS A 6 -15.88 -4.08 -4.79
N GLN A 7 -16.34 -4.95 -3.90
CA GLN A 7 -16.04 -4.84 -2.48
C GLN A 7 -14.60 -5.26 -2.19
N LEU A 8 -14.12 -6.32 -2.85
CA LEU A 8 -12.72 -6.75 -2.77
C LEU A 8 -11.76 -5.67 -3.30
N SER A 9 -12.10 -5.01 -4.42
CA SER A 9 -11.23 -3.98 -4.99
C SER A 9 -11.13 -2.72 -4.14
N ARG A 10 -12.18 -2.38 -3.37
CA ARG A 10 -12.12 -1.29 -2.39
C ARG A 10 -11.21 -1.64 -1.22
N GLU A 11 -11.41 -2.80 -0.61
CA GLU A 11 -10.60 -3.27 0.52
C GLU A 11 -9.11 -3.35 0.17
N VAL A 12 -8.77 -3.77 -1.06
CA VAL A 12 -7.39 -3.74 -1.56
C VAL A 12 -6.85 -2.32 -1.67
N LYS A 13 -7.63 -1.36 -2.19
CA LYS A 13 -7.20 0.04 -2.32
C LYS A 13 -7.07 0.76 -0.98
N ASP A 14 -7.89 0.39 0.00
CA ASP A 14 -7.83 0.97 1.35
C ASP A 14 -6.58 0.50 2.09
N ARG A 15 -6.16 -0.76 1.89
CA ARG A 15 -4.97 -1.33 2.53
C ARG A 15 -3.67 -1.03 1.79
N PHE A 16 -3.67 -1.07 0.48
CA PHE A 16 -2.44 -1.00 -0.33
C PHE A 16 -2.38 0.29 -1.12
N GLU A 17 -1.35 1.08 -0.83
CA GLU A 17 -0.98 2.25 -1.63
C GLU A 17 -0.01 1.84 -2.72
N VAL A 18 -0.19 2.36 -3.94
CA VAL A 18 0.68 2.08 -5.08
C VAL A 18 1.30 3.38 -5.57
N THR A 19 2.61 3.49 -5.42
CA THR A 19 3.41 4.58 -5.99
C THR A 19 4.12 4.07 -7.23
N ILE A 20 3.80 4.64 -8.39
CA ILE A 20 4.45 4.28 -9.65
C ILE A 20 5.73 5.10 -9.76
N SER A 21 6.87 4.42 -9.79
CA SER A 21 8.20 5.02 -9.81
C SER A 21 8.91 4.63 -11.09
N GLY A 22 8.90 5.53 -12.08
CA GLY A 22 9.60 5.33 -13.34
C GLY A 22 9.11 6.28 -14.42
N GLY A 23 10.01 6.70 -15.32
CA GLY A 23 9.61 7.38 -16.56
C GLY A 23 8.77 6.46 -17.45
N LEU A 24 8.25 7.00 -18.57
CA LEU A 24 7.29 6.38 -19.51
C LEU A 24 7.48 4.89 -19.88
N LEU A 25 8.65 4.28 -19.63
CA LEU A 25 9.05 2.96 -20.10
C LEU A 25 9.25 1.92 -18.99
N GLN A 26 9.32 2.30 -17.71
CA GLN A 26 9.58 1.37 -16.61
C GLN A 26 8.45 1.46 -15.59
N ASN A 27 7.41 0.65 -15.80
CA ASN A 27 6.24 0.53 -14.92
C ASN A 27 6.59 -0.19 -13.60
N ILE A 28 7.64 0.24 -12.92
CA ILE A 28 8.01 -0.27 -11.61
C ILE A 28 7.13 0.45 -10.59
N SER A 29 6.53 -0.31 -9.68
CA SER A 29 5.69 0.25 -8.63
C SER A 29 6.20 -0.17 -7.26
N ILE A 30 6.13 0.75 -6.31
CA ILE A 30 6.23 0.46 -4.89
C ILE A 30 4.81 0.29 -4.36
N VAL A 31 4.55 -0.85 -3.73
CA VAL A 31 3.29 -1.13 -3.04
C VAL A 31 3.54 -1.05 -1.55
N THR A 32 2.79 -0.23 -0.84
CA THR A 32 2.91 -0.06 0.61
C THR A 32 1.69 -0.66 1.29
N ASP A 33 1.90 -1.62 2.21
CA ASP A 33 0.84 -2.15 3.07
C ASP A 33 0.64 -1.22 4.28
N ARG A 34 -0.43 -0.41 4.26
CA ARG A 34 -0.73 0.54 5.33
C ARG A 34 -0.97 -0.13 6.69
N SER A 35 -1.31 -1.43 6.73
CA SER A 35 -1.56 -2.14 7.98
C SER A 35 -0.28 -2.55 8.72
N THR A 36 0.83 -2.71 7.99
CA THR A 36 2.09 -3.22 8.54
C THR A 36 3.27 -2.27 8.33
N GLY A 37 3.14 -1.30 7.43
CA GLY A 37 4.22 -0.44 6.96
C GLY A 37 5.17 -1.10 5.95
N VAL A 38 5.01 -2.40 5.65
CA VAL A 38 5.89 -3.13 4.73
C VAL A 38 5.74 -2.64 3.30
N GLN A 39 6.88 -2.49 2.62
CA GLN A 39 6.94 -2.09 1.22
C GLN A 39 7.34 -3.26 0.30
N TYR A 40 6.77 -3.25 -0.90
CA TYR A 40 7.01 -4.25 -1.93
C TYR A 40 7.38 -3.58 -3.25
N LEU A 41 8.37 -4.15 -3.94
CA LEU A 41 8.69 -3.84 -5.33
C LEU A 41 7.82 -4.71 -6.25
N ALA A 42 6.96 -4.09 -7.04
CA ALA A 42 6.16 -4.75 -8.07
C ALA A 42 6.72 -4.42 -9.45
N VAL A 43 7.09 -5.47 -10.20
CA VAL A 43 7.57 -5.35 -11.57
C VAL A 43 6.65 -6.16 -12.49
N PRO A 44 6.02 -5.53 -13.51
CA PRO A 44 5.15 -6.22 -14.45
C PRO A 44 5.87 -7.41 -15.09
N ASN A 45 5.17 -8.55 -15.16
CA ASN A 45 5.68 -9.82 -15.70
C ASN A 45 6.90 -10.41 -14.96
N SER A 46 7.29 -9.86 -13.81
CA SER A 46 8.44 -10.34 -13.01
C SER A 46 8.04 -10.68 -11.56
N GLY A 47 6.97 -10.07 -11.04
CA GLY A 47 6.36 -10.46 -9.78
C GLY A 47 6.47 -9.38 -8.70
N LEU A 48 6.43 -9.82 -7.44
CA LEU A 48 6.42 -8.98 -6.24
C LEU A 48 7.54 -9.42 -5.29
N SER A 49 8.35 -8.48 -4.81
CA SER A 49 9.39 -8.73 -3.80
C SER A 49 9.26 -7.78 -2.62
N VAL A 50 9.55 -8.25 -1.40
CA VAL A 50 9.65 -7.39 -0.21
C VAL A 50 10.90 -6.53 -0.34
N ILE A 51 10.80 -5.25 0.02
CA ILE A 51 11.95 -4.36 0.15
C ILE A 51 12.49 -4.48 1.57
N VAL A 52 13.79 -4.73 1.71
CA VAL A 52 14.46 -4.95 2.99
C VAL A 52 15.61 -3.99 3.20
N ASP A 53 15.95 -3.75 4.45
CA ASP A 53 17.15 -3.03 4.85
C ASP A 53 18.42 -3.90 4.70
N LYS A 54 19.58 -3.31 5.05
CA LYS A 54 20.88 -3.98 4.99
C LYS A 54 21.01 -5.24 5.87
N ASP A 55 20.16 -5.37 6.89
CA ASP A 55 20.16 -6.48 7.84
C ASP A 55 19.11 -7.54 7.44
N GLY A 56 18.42 -7.34 6.30
CA GLY A 56 17.39 -8.23 5.78
C GLY A 56 16.02 -8.06 6.44
N LYS A 57 15.81 -7.01 7.25
CA LYS A 57 14.51 -6.72 7.85
C LYS A 57 13.64 -5.93 6.85
N PRO A 58 12.31 -6.10 6.86
CA PRO A 58 11.43 -5.31 5.99
C PRO A 58 11.64 -3.80 6.19
N LEU A 59 11.76 -3.07 5.09
CA LEU A 59 11.84 -1.61 5.10
C LEU A 59 10.45 -1.03 5.38
N LEU A 60 10.23 -0.53 6.59
CA LEU A 60 8.95 0.04 7.01
C LEU A 60 8.86 1.50 6.58
N THR A 61 7.71 1.90 6.05
CA THR A 61 7.37 3.32 5.91
C THR A 61 6.89 3.88 7.25
N GLU A 62 7.08 5.18 7.47
CA GLU A 62 6.36 5.89 8.52
C GLU A 62 4.87 5.84 8.18
N ILE A 63 4.08 5.24 9.07
CA ILE A 63 2.63 5.25 8.96
C ILE A 63 2.22 6.64 9.43
N VAL A 64 2.04 7.58 8.51
CA VAL A 64 1.40 8.85 8.83
C VAL A 64 -0.06 8.50 9.08
N GLU A 65 -0.43 8.31 10.35
CA GLU A 65 -1.84 8.32 10.73
C GLU A 65 -2.39 9.68 10.34
N GLU A 66 -3.15 9.76 9.24
CA GLU A 66 -3.89 10.97 8.93
C GLU A 66 -4.76 11.31 10.14
N PRO A 67 -4.68 12.53 10.70
CA PRO A 67 -5.55 12.90 11.80
C PRO A 67 -6.99 12.74 11.32
N LYS A 68 -7.76 11.89 12.00
CA LYS A 68 -9.19 11.71 11.73
C LYS A 68 -9.82 13.09 11.67
N SER A 69 -10.48 13.40 10.56
CA SER A 69 -11.07 14.73 10.37
C SER A 69 -12.06 15.01 11.50
N GLU A 70 -12.01 16.22 12.06
CA GLU A 70 -12.82 16.67 13.21
C GLU A 70 -14.34 16.47 12.99
N LYS A 71 -14.78 16.31 11.74
CA LYS A 71 -16.17 15.99 11.36
C LYS A 71 -16.64 14.59 11.79
N ASP A 72 -15.74 13.65 12.06
CA ASP A 72 -16.10 12.31 12.56
C ASP A 72 -16.33 12.29 14.09
N MET A 73 -15.97 13.38 14.81
CA MET A 73 -16.16 13.50 16.26
C MET A 73 -17.41 14.29 16.66
N SER A 74 -18.08 14.98 15.72
CA SER A 74 -19.29 15.78 15.99
C SER A 74 -20.58 15.00 15.76
N ILE A 75 -20.65 13.75 16.24
CA ILE A 75 -21.87 12.95 16.33
C ILE A 75 -22.19 12.62 17.79
N PHE A 76 -22.13 13.62 18.66
CA PHE A 76 -22.84 13.65 19.94
C PHE A 76 -23.27 15.08 20.24
#